data_AF-A0A0Q7JT80-F1
#
_entry.id   AF-A0A0Q7JT80-F1
#
_cell.length_a   1.000
_cell.length_b   1.000
_cell.length_c   1.000
_cell.angle_alpha   90.00
_cell.angle_beta   90.00
_cell.angle_gamma   90.00
#
_symmetry.space_group_name_H-M   'P 1'
#
loop_
_entity.id
_entity.type
_entity.pdbx_description
1 polymer ?
#
loop_
_entity_poly.entity_id
_entity_poly.type
_entity_poly.pdbx_seq_one_letter_code
_entity_poly.pdbx_strand_id
1 'polypeptide(L)'
;MSELAEFVLDLDDLDDGQRAEVGRAVLRVVEASASRFQVDIPGGRDDVPEPAARAAEVLRQAAGKTSRDDRDYALSGWLDARDAHLWDALVTFMPWSYDGDVWDGEGRRIANLHDGEVSFVAVAIAQVPELTAIVGPGRLTPWAEVQLERRAAGRAWARSHSLSALGWLVVAAGLLLVPLPGPGAPIVLAGVVILVVGALVGRLNRQEQPDQPQPSVPDGSCPDCGHTWWEHAGSGNDRKGMCGECAYEFEHRQRDTDAPGCRRPVPGA
;
A
#
# COMPACT_ATOMS: atom_id res chain seq x y z
N MET A 1 -9.14 -23.48 21.13
CA MET A 1 -8.57 -22.57 20.12
C MET A 1 -9.06 -21.19 20.47
N SER A 2 -8.16 -20.25 20.72
CA SER A 2 -8.56 -18.87 21.01
C SER A 2 -9.07 -18.24 19.72
N GLU A 3 -10.23 -17.60 19.79
CA GLU A 3 -10.74 -16.78 18.71
C GLU A 3 -9.80 -15.57 18.51
N LEU A 4 -9.44 -15.30 17.26
CA LEU A 4 -8.59 -14.16 16.90
C LEU A 4 -9.47 -12.99 16.45
N ALA A 5 -9.14 -11.80 16.90
CA ALA A 5 -9.66 -10.55 16.37
C ALA A 5 -8.64 -9.95 15.41
N GLU A 6 -9.10 -9.58 14.21
CA GLU A 6 -8.28 -9.09 13.11
C GLU A 6 -8.49 -7.58 12.93
N PHE A 7 -7.40 -6.82 12.80
CA PHE A 7 -7.41 -5.36 12.70
C PHE A 7 -6.46 -4.86 11.62
N VAL A 8 -6.82 -3.72 11.03
CA VAL A 8 -5.92 -2.82 10.29
C VAL A 8 -5.53 -1.69 11.22
N LEU A 9 -4.25 -1.31 11.18
CA LEU A 9 -3.72 -0.22 11.98
C LEU A 9 -3.69 1.06 11.15
N ASP A 10 -4.15 2.16 11.74
CA ASP A 10 -4.01 3.51 11.17
C ASP A 10 -2.81 4.22 11.83
N LEU A 11 -1.74 4.37 11.04
CA LEU A 11 -0.45 4.93 11.47
C LEU A 11 -0.02 6.15 10.63
N ASP A 12 -0.92 6.70 9.80
CA ASP A 12 -0.61 7.69 8.76
C ASP A 12 -0.08 9.03 9.31
N ASP A 13 -0.48 9.41 10.51
CA ASP A 13 -0.10 10.64 11.21
C ASP A 13 1.09 10.45 12.17
N LEU A 14 1.62 9.23 12.30
CA LEU A 14 2.82 8.95 13.09
C LEU A 14 4.09 9.27 12.29
N ASP A 15 5.18 9.59 12.98
CA ASP A 15 6.51 9.64 12.35
C ASP A 15 7.13 8.23 12.24
N ASP A 16 8.21 8.10 11.47
CA ASP A 16 8.89 6.81 11.25
C ASP A 16 9.35 6.15 12.57
N GLY A 17 9.75 6.94 13.56
CA GLY A 17 10.18 6.44 14.87
C GLY A 17 9.02 5.86 15.66
N GLN A 18 7.89 6.56 15.70
CA GLN A 18 6.66 6.10 16.33
C GLN A 18 6.11 4.85 15.65
N ARG A 19 6.11 4.79 14.32
CA ARG A 19 5.69 3.60 13.56
C ARG A 19 6.56 2.39 13.86
N ALA A 20 7.88 2.60 13.92
CA ALA A 20 8.83 1.57 14.32
C ALA A 20 8.55 1.04 15.74
N GLU A 21 8.27 1.93 16.70
CA GLU A 21 7.95 1.55 18.08
C GLU A 21 6.64 0.76 18.17
N VAL A 22 5.57 1.23 17.52
CA VAL A 22 4.29 0.53 17.44
C VAL A 22 4.50 -0.85 16.83
N GLY A 23 5.21 -0.96 15.72
CA GLY A 23 5.41 -2.25 15.06
C GLY A 23 6.19 -3.24 15.92
N ARG A 24 7.24 -2.79 16.63
CA ARG A 24 7.99 -3.64 17.57
C ARG A 24 7.10 -4.13 18.71
N ALA A 25 6.27 -3.24 19.25
CA ALA A 25 5.34 -3.58 20.32
C ALA A 25 4.28 -4.59 19.85
N VAL A 26 3.72 -4.41 18.65
CA VAL A 26 2.77 -5.36 18.05
C VAL A 26 3.42 -6.73 17.84
N LEU A 27 4.66 -6.79 17.33
CA LEU A 27 5.38 -8.06 17.17
C LEU A 27 5.53 -8.78 18.52
N ARG A 28 5.88 -8.06 19.59
CA ARG A 28 5.96 -8.66 20.95
C ARG A 28 4.62 -9.23 21.43
N VAL A 29 3.50 -8.58 21.12
CA VAL A 29 2.15 -9.10 21.46
C VAL A 29 1.86 -10.42 20.76
N VAL A 30 2.28 -10.58 19.50
CA VAL A 30 2.01 -11.79 18.71
C VAL A 30 3.05 -12.90 18.89
N GLU A 31 4.19 -12.63 19.53
CA GLU A 31 5.32 -13.56 19.70
C GLU A 31 4.89 -14.94 20.23
N ALA A 32 4.06 -14.97 21.28
CA ALA A 32 3.61 -16.22 21.89
C ALA A 32 2.75 -17.10 20.95
N SER A 33 2.15 -16.51 19.91
CA SER A 33 1.34 -17.22 18.92
C SER A 33 2.11 -17.49 17.61
N ALA A 34 3.26 -16.85 17.40
CA ALA A 34 4.04 -16.97 16.19
C ALA A 34 4.71 -18.35 16.10
N SER A 35 4.68 -18.94 14.89
CA SER A 35 5.38 -20.19 14.59
C SER A 35 6.43 -20.02 13.51
N ARG A 36 6.20 -19.15 12.55
CA ARG A 36 7.13 -18.86 11.46
C ARG A 36 6.92 -17.46 10.94
N PHE A 37 7.93 -16.93 10.28
CA PHE A 37 7.87 -15.64 9.61
C PHE A 37 8.69 -15.62 8.33
N GLN A 38 8.43 -14.65 7.48
CA GLN A 38 9.27 -14.32 6.33
C GLN A 38 9.37 -12.79 6.22
N VAL A 39 10.49 -12.29 5.70
CA VAL A 39 10.72 -10.85 5.58
C VAL A 39 11.62 -10.54 4.38
N ASP A 40 11.34 -9.40 3.75
CA ASP A 40 12.13 -8.81 2.69
C ASP A 40 13.27 -7.97 3.27
N ILE A 41 14.49 -8.30 2.90
CA ILE A 41 15.72 -7.71 3.41
C ILE A 41 16.38 -6.86 2.31
N PRO A 42 16.09 -5.54 2.22
CA PRO A 42 16.82 -4.64 1.34
C PRO A 42 18.31 -4.65 1.60
N GLY A 43 19.08 -4.49 0.53
CA GLY A 43 20.52 -4.30 0.56
C GLY A 43 20.95 -2.85 0.61
N GLY A 44 22.16 -2.61 1.15
CA GLY A 44 22.94 -1.41 0.84
C GLY A 44 22.28 -0.06 1.17
N ARG A 45 21.35 -0.02 2.12
CA ARG A 45 20.68 1.22 2.53
C ARG A 45 21.54 1.98 3.56
N ASP A 46 22.01 3.16 3.19
CA ASP A 46 22.82 4.04 4.05
C ASP A 46 22.04 4.59 5.25
N ASP A 47 20.70 4.56 5.21
CA ASP A 47 19.82 5.04 6.27
C ASP A 47 19.46 3.98 7.31
N VAL A 48 19.96 2.75 7.19
CA VAL A 48 19.72 1.68 8.15
C VAL A 48 20.72 1.79 9.31
N PRO A 49 20.26 1.99 10.56
CA PRO A 49 21.14 2.04 11.72
C PRO A 49 21.90 0.73 11.92
N GLU A 50 23.10 0.82 12.50
CA GLU A 50 23.98 -0.33 12.73
C GLU A 50 23.29 -1.52 13.43
N PRO A 51 22.43 -1.36 14.45
CA PRO A 51 21.71 -2.48 15.06
C PRO A 51 20.78 -3.20 14.08
N ALA A 52 20.06 -2.47 13.24
CA ALA A 52 19.17 -3.03 12.23
C ALA A 52 19.94 -3.71 11.10
N ALA A 53 21.07 -3.14 10.68
CA ALA A 53 21.96 -3.77 9.70
C ALA A 53 22.52 -5.10 10.19
N ARG A 54 22.90 -5.20 11.47
CA ARG A 54 23.32 -6.48 12.08
C ARG A 54 22.17 -7.50 12.13
N ALA A 55 20.98 -7.06 12.49
CA ALA A 55 19.79 -7.91 12.51
C ALA A 55 19.42 -8.42 11.11
N ALA A 56 19.50 -7.56 10.09
CA ALA A 56 19.33 -7.94 8.68
C ALA A 56 20.31 -9.05 8.26
N GLU A 57 21.57 -8.93 8.66
CA GLU A 57 22.59 -9.94 8.35
C GLU A 57 22.31 -11.28 9.05
N VAL A 58 21.82 -11.28 10.30
CA VAL A 58 21.38 -12.50 10.99
C VAL A 58 20.27 -13.20 10.19
N LEU A 59 19.26 -12.46 9.77
CA LEU A 59 18.13 -12.99 9.01
C LEU A 59 18.58 -13.53 7.65
N ARG A 60 19.49 -12.82 6.97
CA ARG A 60 20.06 -13.20 5.69
C ARG A 60 20.89 -14.49 5.79
N GLN A 61 21.72 -14.61 6.83
CA GLN A 61 22.49 -15.82 7.09
C GLN A 61 21.60 -17.02 7.39
N ALA A 62 20.57 -16.84 8.23
CA ALA A 62 19.59 -17.88 8.53
C ALA A 62 18.86 -18.37 7.28
N ALA A 63 18.61 -17.47 6.33
CA ALA A 63 18.00 -17.76 5.04
C ALA A 63 18.96 -18.43 4.02
N GLY A 64 20.25 -18.58 4.35
CA GLY A 64 21.29 -19.09 3.44
C GLY A 64 21.63 -18.12 2.30
N LYS A 65 21.26 -16.85 2.41
CA LYS A 65 21.34 -15.81 1.37
C LYS A 65 22.70 -15.10 1.41
N THR A 66 23.76 -15.87 1.16
CA THR A 66 25.16 -15.43 1.36
C THR A 66 25.86 -14.96 0.09
N SER A 67 25.19 -15.02 -1.07
CA SER A 67 25.80 -14.61 -2.33
C SER A 67 25.95 -13.09 -2.42
N ARG A 68 26.77 -12.62 -3.39
CA ARG A 68 26.89 -11.17 -3.64
C ARG A 68 25.57 -10.58 -4.11
N ASP A 69 24.81 -11.31 -4.92
CA ASP A 69 23.53 -10.84 -5.47
C ASP A 69 22.46 -10.73 -4.37
N ASP A 70 22.52 -11.63 -3.37
CA ASP A 70 21.68 -11.54 -2.16
C ASP A 70 21.98 -10.29 -1.31
N ARG A 71 23.07 -9.56 -1.59
CA ARG A 71 23.40 -8.37 -0.82
C ARG A 71 22.50 -7.19 -1.11
N ASP A 72 22.00 -7.08 -2.34
CA ASP A 72 21.18 -5.97 -2.82
C ASP A 72 19.71 -6.14 -2.45
N TYR A 73 19.24 -7.38 -2.36
CA TYR A 73 17.93 -7.75 -1.87
C TYR A 73 17.90 -9.24 -1.56
N ALA A 74 17.25 -9.63 -0.46
CA ALA A 74 17.01 -11.03 -0.14
C ALA A 74 15.64 -11.24 0.49
N LEU A 75 14.89 -12.23 0.00
CA LEU A 75 13.75 -12.80 0.73
C LEU A 75 14.27 -13.86 1.70
N SER A 76 13.93 -13.75 2.99
CA SER A 76 14.39 -14.69 4.01
C SER A 76 13.85 -16.13 3.82
N GLY A 77 12.72 -16.26 3.12
CA GLY A 77 11.89 -17.47 3.18
C GLY A 77 11.31 -17.67 4.58
N TRP A 78 10.72 -18.84 4.83
CA TRP A 78 10.14 -19.18 6.13
C TRP A 78 11.22 -19.51 7.16
N LEU A 79 11.33 -18.66 8.18
CA LEU A 79 12.18 -18.84 9.36
C LEU A 79 11.32 -19.23 10.57
N ASP A 80 11.92 -19.93 11.55
CA ASP A 80 11.24 -20.34 12.79
C ASP A 80 11.09 -19.16 13.74
N ALA A 81 9.85 -18.80 14.09
CA ALA A 81 9.56 -17.72 15.02
C ALA A 81 9.85 -18.09 16.48
N ARG A 82 10.04 -19.38 16.79
CA ARG A 82 10.36 -19.87 18.13
C ARG A 82 11.86 -19.78 18.45
N ASP A 83 12.69 -19.56 17.43
CA ASP A 83 14.09 -19.21 17.64
C ASP A 83 14.16 -17.75 18.12
N ALA A 84 14.41 -17.57 19.43
CA ALA A 84 14.46 -16.27 20.07
C ALA A 84 15.47 -15.31 19.42
N HIS A 85 16.57 -15.83 18.86
CA HIS A 85 17.58 -15.00 18.20
C HIS A 85 17.07 -14.50 16.84
N LEU A 86 16.38 -15.35 16.07
CA LEU A 86 15.75 -14.94 14.81
C LEU A 86 14.58 -13.98 15.03
N TRP A 87 13.81 -14.21 16.10
CA TRP A 87 12.71 -13.33 16.47
C TRP A 87 13.18 -11.93 16.89
N ASP A 88 14.21 -11.86 17.75
CA ASP A 88 14.80 -10.57 18.16
C ASP A 88 15.40 -9.82 16.95
N ALA A 89 16.01 -10.55 16.01
CA ALA A 89 16.48 -9.98 14.76
C ALA A 89 15.33 -9.44 13.90
N LEU A 90 14.21 -10.17 13.77
CA LEU A 90 13.02 -9.68 13.09
C LEU A 90 12.48 -8.40 13.73
N VAL A 91 12.27 -8.40 15.05
CA VAL A 91 11.76 -7.22 15.78
C VAL A 91 12.70 -6.03 15.62
N THR A 92 14.01 -6.26 15.68
CA THR A 92 15.03 -5.24 15.51
C THR A 92 15.08 -4.73 14.07
N PHE A 93 14.87 -5.57 13.06
CA PHE A 93 14.98 -5.19 11.65
C PHE A 93 13.69 -4.65 11.03
N MET A 94 12.53 -5.04 11.56
CA MET A 94 11.22 -4.80 10.95
C MET A 94 10.99 -3.38 10.40
N PRO A 95 11.35 -2.29 11.12
CA PRO A 95 11.10 -0.92 10.63
C PRO A 95 11.83 -0.56 9.33
N TRP A 96 12.76 -1.40 8.89
CA TRP A 96 13.57 -1.22 7.68
C TRP A 96 13.27 -2.27 6.60
N SER A 97 12.33 -3.17 6.85
CA SER A 97 11.85 -4.17 5.88
C SER A 97 10.92 -3.54 4.84
N TYR A 98 10.85 -4.13 3.64
CA TYR A 98 9.84 -3.74 2.65
C TYR A 98 8.52 -4.47 2.83
N ASP A 99 8.58 -5.75 3.20
CA ASP A 99 7.42 -6.59 3.45
C ASP A 99 7.81 -7.67 4.46
N GLY A 100 6.82 -8.21 5.16
CA GLY A 100 7.00 -9.37 6.00
C GLY A 100 5.68 -9.93 6.49
N ASP A 101 5.67 -11.23 6.76
CA ASP A 101 4.51 -11.90 7.32
C ASP A 101 4.92 -12.74 8.53
N VAL A 102 4.07 -12.72 9.55
CA VAL A 102 4.16 -13.61 10.72
C VAL A 102 2.96 -14.54 10.72
N TRP A 103 3.18 -15.84 10.93
CA TRP A 103 2.16 -16.87 10.89
C TRP A 103 2.14 -17.72 12.16
N ASP A 104 0.94 -18.10 12.60
CA ASP A 104 0.76 -19.01 13.72
C ASP A 104 0.96 -20.48 13.31
N GLY A 105 0.92 -21.39 14.30
CA GLY A 105 1.10 -22.83 14.08
C GLY A 105 -0.05 -23.51 13.31
N GLU A 106 -1.16 -22.82 13.09
CA GLU A 106 -2.31 -23.30 12.31
C GLU A 106 -2.24 -22.84 10.84
N GLY A 107 -1.21 -22.08 10.48
CA GLY A 107 -1.07 -21.55 9.13
C GLY A 107 -2.02 -20.40 8.87
N ARG A 108 -2.34 -19.58 9.88
CA ARG A 108 -2.98 -18.28 9.70
C ARG A 108 -1.94 -17.17 9.82
N ARG A 109 -2.09 -16.11 9.02
CA ARG A 109 -1.28 -14.91 9.15
C ARG A 109 -1.77 -14.10 10.34
N ILE A 110 -0.86 -13.75 11.26
CA ILE A 110 -1.16 -13.02 12.50
C ILE A 110 -0.54 -11.62 12.53
N ALA A 111 0.42 -11.32 11.67
CA ALA A 111 0.85 -9.95 11.39
C ALA A 111 1.31 -9.84 9.93
N ASN A 112 1.08 -8.69 9.31
CA ASN A 112 1.69 -8.31 8.05
C ASN A 112 2.37 -6.94 8.22
N LEU A 113 3.57 -6.86 7.65
CA LEU A 113 4.47 -5.72 7.69
C LEU A 113 4.57 -5.18 6.27
N HIS A 114 4.46 -3.88 6.06
CA HIS A 114 4.63 -3.25 4.76
C HIS A 114 5.39 -1.94 4.93
N ASP A 115 6.47 -1.76 4.19
CA ASP A 115 7.35 -0.59 4.24
C ASP A 115 7.77 -0.17 5.66
N GLY A 116 8.07 -1.16 6.51
CA GLY A 116 8.48 -0.94 7.90
C GLY A 116 7.33 -0.70 8.87
N GLU A 117 6.08 -0.87 8.43
CA GLU A 117 4.88 -0.62 9.22
C GLU A 117 4.05 -1.89 9.39
N VAL A 118 3.40 -2.08 10.55
CA VAL A 118 2.42 -3.17 10.69
C VAL A 118 1.09 -2.70 10.12
N SER A 119 0.69 -3.25 8.97
CA SER A 119 -0.56 -2.88 8.30
C SER A 119 -1.76 -3.73 8.77
N PHE A 120 -1.49 -4.93 9.27
CA PHE A 120 -2.50 -5.88 9.72
C PHE A 120 -2.00 -6.69 10.90
N VAL A 121 -2.89 -6.96 11.85
CA VAL A 121 -2.62 -7.85 12.98
C VAL A 121 -3.85 -8.69 13.33
N ALA A 122 -3.62 -9.96 13.65
CA ALA A 122 -4.60 -10.85 14.25
C ALA A 122 -4.10 -11.29 15.64
N VAL A 123 -4.82 -10.91 16.69
CA VAL A 123 -4.46 -11.23 18.09
C VAL A 123 -5.57 -11.99 18.77
N ALA A 124 -5.26 -12.74 19.83
CA ALA A 124 -6.31 -13.33 20.65
C ALA A 124 -7.21 -12.22 21.23
N ILE A 125 -8.52 -12.44 21.32
CA ILE A 125 -9.46 -11.42 21.85
C ILE A 125 -9.01 -10.87 23.22
N ALA A 126 -8.43 -11.72 24.06
CA ALA A 126 -7.91 -11.33 25.37
C ALA A 126 -6.72 -10.33 25.32
N GLN A 127 -6.00 -10.25 24.20
CA GLN A 127 -4.87 -9.34 23.97
C GLN A 127 -5.28 -8.02 23.32
N VAL A 128 -6.54 -7.87 22.89
CA VAL A 128 -7.04 -6.63 22.27
C VAL A 128 -6.84 -5.39 23.16
N PRO A 129 -7.05 -5.44 24.50
CA PRO A 129 -6.78 -4.28 25.35
C PRO A 129 -5.31 -3.85 25.35
N GLU A 130 -4.37 -4.80 25.31
CA GLU A 130 -2.93 -4.54 25.25
C GLU A 130 -2.55 -3.91 23.91
N LEU A 131 -3.03 -4.49 22.80
CA LEU A 131 -2.85 -3.93 21.46
C LEU A 131 -3.43 -2.50 21.37
N THR A 132 -4.60 -2.27 21.96
CA THR A 132 -5.26 -0.96 22.00
C THR A 132 -4.46 0.06 22.81
N ALA A 133 -3.82 -0.36 23.90
CA ALA A 133 -2.96 0.50 24.70
C ALA A 133 -1.68 0.91 23.96
N ILE A 134 -1.15 0.03 23.11
CA ILE A 134 0.04 0.28 22.27
C ILE A 134 -0.30 1.21 21.11
N VAL A 135 -1.32 0.86 20.34
CA VAL A 135 -1.63 1.51 19.06
C VAL A 135 -2.48 2.76 19.27
N GLY A 136 -3.37 2.76 20.25
CA GLY A 136 -4.35 3.81 20.54
C GLY A 136 -5.77 3.42 20.11
N PRO A 137 -6.82 3.83 20.86
CA PRO A 137 -8.20 3.35 20.69
C PRO A 137 -8.88 3.77 19.37
N GLY A 138 -8.38 4.82 18.70
CA GLY A 138 -8.93 5.30 17.43
C GLY A 138 -8.23 4.73 16.19
N ARG A 139 -7.23 3.86 16.37
CA ARG A 139 -6.29 3.46 15.31
C ARG A 139 -6.37 1.97 14.97
N LEU A 140 -7.35 1.26 15.52
CA LEU A 140 -7.63 -0.13 15.21
C LEU A 140 -8.98 -0.20 14.50
N THR A 141 -8.95 -0.50 13.20
CA THR A 141 -10.17 -0.76 12.43
C THR A 141 -10.34 -2.27 12.29
N PRO A 142 -11.45 -2.86 12.76
CA PRO A 142 -11.70 -4.28 12.57
C PRO A 142 -11.65 -4.67 11.08
N TRP A 143 -10.92 -5.73 10.75
CA TRP A 143 -10.75 -6.17 9.36
C TRP A 143 -12.09 -6.50 8.68
N ALA A 144 -13.07 -6.99 9.45
CA ALA A 144 -14.42 -7.23 8.96
C ALA A 144 -15.08 -5.96 8.40
N GLU A 145 -14.87 -4.81 9.03
CA GLU A 145 -15.39 -3.51 8.56
C GLU A 145 -14.70 -3.09 7.26
N VAL A 146 -13.37 -3.18 7.22
CA VAL A 146 -12.57 -2.92 6.00
C VAL A 146 -13.02 -3.81 4.84
N GLN A 147 -13.29 -5.09 5.10
CA GLN A 147 -13.81 -6.02 4.10
C GLN A 147 -15.21 -5.64 3.61
N LEU A 148 -16.10 -5.18 4.50
CA LEU A 148 -17.43 -4.71 4.12
C LEU A 148 -17.34 -3.49 3.20
N GLU A 149 -16.49 -2.52 3.54
CA GLU A 149 -16.23 -1.33 2.73
C GLU A 149 -15.63 -1.69 1.36
N ARG A 150 -14.59 -2.52 1.32
CA ARG A 150 -13.98 -3.01 0.07
C ARG A 150 -14.98 -3.74 -0.81
N ARG A 151 -15.86 -4.56 -0.23
CA ARG A 151 -16.95 -5.23 -0.98
C ARG A 151 -17.97 -4.22 -1.49
N ALA A 152 -18.32 -3.20 -0.72
CA ALA A 152 -19.23 -2.14 -1.15
C ALA A 152 -18.63 -1.31 -2.31
N ALA A 153 -17.35 -0.94 -2.19
CA ALA A 153 -16.59 -0.27 -3.24
C ALA A 153 -16.48 -1.13 -4.50
N GLY A 154 -16.16 -2.42 -4.36
CA GLY A 154 -16.13 -3.37 -5.47
C GLY A 154 -17.48 -3.50 -6.18
N ARG A 155 -18.59 -3.54 -5.44
CA ARG A 155 -19.95 -3.52 -6.02
C ARG A 155 -20.27 -2.19 -6.70
N ALA A 156 -19.82 -1.06 -6.16
CA ALA A 156 -20.00 0.25 -6.79
C ALA A 156 -19.20 0.34 -8.10
N TRP A 157 -17.94 -0.12 -8.08
CA TRP A 157 -17.08 -0.20 -9.25
C TRP A 157 -17.67 -1.13 -10.33
N ALA A 158 -18.10 -2.33 -9.96
CA ALA A 158 -18.71 -3.27 -10.89
C ALA A 158 -19.98 -2.70 -11.53
N ARG A 159 -20.79 -1.94 -10.77
CA ARG A 159 -21.97 -1.24 -11.32
C ARG A 159 -21.56 -0.16 -12.32
N SER A 160 -20.58 0.68 -12.00
CA SER A 160 -20.14 1.76 -12.90
C SER A 160 -19.40 1.26 -14.15
N HIS A 161 -18.83 0.05 -14.10
CA HIS A 161 -18.09 -0.54 -15.21
C HIS A 161 -18.86 -1.64 -15.96
N SER A 162 -20.08 -1.97 -15.53
CA SER A 162 -20.94 -2.98 -16.17
C SER A 162 -21.24 -2.65 -17.64
N LEU A 163 -21.51 -1.38 -17.94
CA LEU A 163 -21.74 -0.91 -19.32
C LEU A 163 -20.48 -1.02 -20.19
N SER A 164 -19.31 -0.69 -19.63
CA SER A 164 -18.04 -0.85 -20.33
C SER A 164 -17.71 -2.31 -20.61
N ALA A 165 -17.90 -3.19 -19.62
CA ALA A 165 -17.72 -4.63 -19.80
C ALA A 165 -18.67 -5.21 -20.84
N LEU A 166 -19.95 -4.81 -20.82
CA LEU A 166 -20.93 -5.20 -21.83
C LEU A 166 -20.53 -4.67 -23.22
N GLY A 167 -20.10 -3.42 -23.33
CA GLY A 167 -19.62 -2.83 -24.58
C GLY A 167 -18.46 -3.62 -25.19
N TRP A 168 -17.46 -3.99 -24.36
CA TRP A 168 -16.34 -4.83 -24.80
C TRP A 168 -16.78 -6.23 -25.25
N LEU A 169 -17.71 -6.86 -24.54
CA LEU A 169 -18.28 -8.15 -24.95
C LEU A 169 -19.00 -8.06 -26.30
N VAL A 170 -19.77 -6.99 -26.54
CA VAL A 170 -20.45 -6.78 -27.83
C VAL A 170 -19.44 -6.53 -28.95
N VAL A 171 -18.38 -5.75 -28.72
CA VAL A 171 -17.30 -5.55 -29.69
C VAL A 171 -16.61 -6.87 -30.01
N ALA A 172 -16.24 -7.67 -29.00
CA ALA A 172 -15.59 -8.96 -29.19
C ALA A 172 -16.48 -9.95 -29.99
N ALA A 173 -17.77 -10.03 -29.66
CA ALA A 173 -18.73 -10.86 -30.39
C ALA A 173 -18.89 -10.37 -31.85
N GLY A 174 -18.94 -9.05 -32.06
CA GLY A 174 -18.99 -8.46 -33.40
C GLY A 174 -17.76 -8.84 -34.24
N LEU A 175 -16.56 -8.72 -33.67
CA LEU A 175 -15.29 -9.07 -34.33
C LEU A 175 -15.24 -10.54 -34.75
N LEU A 176 -15.75 -11.47 -33.92
CA LEU A 176 -15.85 -12.89 -34.26
C LEU A 176 -16.81 -13.18 -35.43
N LEU A 177 -17.80 -12.30 -35.64
CA LEU A 177 -18.83 -12.45 -36.68
C LEU A 177 -18.50 -11.69 -37.99
N VAL A 178 -17.47 -10.84 -38.01
CA VAL A 178 -17.03 -10.11 -39.22
C VAL A 178 -16.77 -10.99 -40.46
N PRO A 179 -16.17 -12.20 -40.37
CA PRO A 179 -15.88 -13.00 -41.57
C PRO A 179 -17.13 -13.64 -42.20
N LEU A 180 -18.29 -13.57 -41.56
CA LEU A 180 -19.55 -14.09 -42.09
C LEU A 180 -20.28 -12.99 -42.88
N PRO A 181 -20.77 -13.24 -44.10
CA PRO A 181 -21.63 -12.29 -44.81
C PRO A 181 -22.92 -12.09 -44.00
N GLY A 182 -23.06 -10.95 -43.34
CA GLY A 182 -24.17 -10.71 -42.41
C GLY A 182 -23.90 -9.64 -41.35
N PRO A 183 -24.47 -9.77 -40.14
CA PRO A 183 -24.60 -8.68 -39.17
C PRO A 183 -23.32 -8.33 -38.39
N GLY A 184 -22.14 -8.82 -38.77
CA GLY A 184 -20.89 -8.58 -38.03
C GLY A 184 -20.56 -7.08 -37.85
N ALA A 185 -20.57 -6.31 -38.94
CA ALA A 185 -20.29 -4.87 -38.90
C ALA A 185 -21.27 -4.05 -38.03
N PRO A 186 -22.61 -4.21 -38.13
CA PRO A 186 -23.53 -3.49 -37.24
C PRO A 186 -23.40 -3.90 -35.77
N ILE A 187 -23.04 -5.15 -35.46
CA ILE A 187 -22.80 -5.59 -34.07
C ILE A 187 -21.57 -4.89 -33.48
N VAL A 188 -20.46 -4.79 -34.23
CA VAL A 188 -19.27 -4.04 -33.79
C VAL A 188 -19.64 -2.58 -33.51
N LEU A 189 -20.41 -1.95 -34.40
CA LEU A 189 -20.80 -0.55 -34.28
C LEU A 189 -21.71 -0.31 -33.06
N ALA A 190 -22.65 -1.23 -32.79
CA ALA A 190 -23.45 -1.21 -31.56
C ALA A 190 -22.59 -1.32 -30.30
N GLY A 191 -21.56 -2.18 -30.31
CA GLY A 191 -20.60 -2.30 -29.21
C GLY A 191 -19.82 -1.01 -28.95
N VAL A 192 -19.35 -0.34 -30.00
CA VAL A 192 -18.67 0.96 -29.90
C VAL A 192 -19.59 2.02 -29.31
N VAL A 193 -20.85 2.08 -29.73
CA VAL A 193 -21.83 3.02 -29.17
C VAL A 193 -22.05 2.77 -27.67
N ILE A 194 -22.18 1.51 -27.24
CA ILE A 194 -22.33 1.17 -25.82
C ILE A 194 -21.10 1.62 -25.02
N LEU A 195 -19.89 1.45 -25.55
CA LEU A 195 -18.65 1.93 -24.91
C LEU A 195 -18.63 3.46 -24.77
N VAL A 196 -18.99 4.19 -25.84
CA VAL A 196 -19.02 5.67 -25.82
C VAL A 196 -20.06 6.17 -24.82
N VAL A 197 -21.26 5.60 -24.81
CA VAL A 197 -22.33 5.95 -23.85
C VAL A 197 -21.89 5.63 -22.42
N GLY A 198 -21.29 4.45 -22.18
CA GLY A 198 -20.76 4.08 -20.87
C GLY A 198 -19.70 5.07 -20.37
N ALA A 199 -18.80 5.51 -21.24
CA ALA A 199 -17.78 6.51 -20.90
C ALA A 199 -18.38 7.88 -20.58
N LEU A 200 -19.41 8.31 -21.31
CA LEU A 200 -20.13 9.57 -21.06
C LEU A 200 -20.87 9.56 -19.73
N VAL A 201 -21.62 8.50 -19.44
CA VAL A 201 -22.30 8.32 -18.15
C VAL A 201 -21.29 8.29 -17.00
N GLY A 202 -20.15 7.60 -17.19
CA GLY A 202 -19.06 7.59 -16.23
C GLY A 202 -18.45 8.97 -15.94
N ARG A 203 -18.36 9.86 -16.95
CA ARG A 203 -17.92 11.25 -16.76
C ARG A 203 -18.96 12.09 -16.02
N LEU A 204 -20.24 11.97 -16.40
CA LEU A 204 -21.32 12.73 -15.78
C LEU A 204 -21.46 12.41 -14.29
N ASN A 205 -21.43 11.12 -13.92
CA ASN A 205 -21.47 10.70 -12.51
C ASN A 205 -20.25 11.19 -11.72
N ARG A 206 -19.11 11.44 -12.37
CA ARG A 206 -17.90 11.97 -11.72
C ARG A 206 -18.02 13.48 -11.45
N GLN A 207 -18.78 14.21 -12.26
CA GLN A 207 -19.03 15.65 -12.08
C GLN A 207 -20.04 15.96 -10.97
N GLU A 208 -20.94 15.03 -10.64
CA GLU A 208 -21.91 15.20 -9.54
C GLU A 208 -21.29 15.02 -8.15
N GLN A 209 -20.05 14.53 -8.07
CA GLN A 209 -19.31 14.59 -6.82
C GLN A 209 -18.83 16.03 -6.68
N PRO A 210 -19.44 16.86 -5.80
CA PRO A 210 -19.09 18.28 -5.72
C PRO A 210 -17.60 18.36 -5.48
N ASP A 211 -16.91 19.07 -6.37
CA ASP A 211 -15.51 19.44 -6.17
C ASP A 211 -15.40 19.94 -4.74
N GLN A 212 -14.76 19.17 -3.86
CA GLN A 212 -14.28 19.75 -2.63
C GLN A 212 -13.41 20.92 -3.08
N PRO A 213 -13.66 22.15 -2.59
CA PRO A 213 -13.01 23.34 -3.11
C PRO A 213 -11.51 23.10 -3.12
N GLN A 214 -10.96 22.87 -4.31
CA GLN A 214 -9.53 22.79 -4.46
C GLN A 214 -9.02 24.18 -4.10
N PRO A 215 -8.04 24.30 -3.19
CA PRO A 215 -7.45 25.59 -2.88
C PRO A 215 -6.98 26.21 -4.18
N SER A 216 -7.50 27.38 -4.54
CA SER A 216 -7.15 28.08 -5.77
C SER A 216 -5.67 28.45 -5.71
N VAL A 217 -4.82 27.66 -6.36
CA VAL A 217 -3.41 27.97 -6.58
C VAL A 217 -3.33 28.93 -7.77
N PRO A 218 -2.80 30.16 -7.61
CA PRO A 218 -2.65 31.10 -8.72
C PRO A 218 -1.63 30.56 -9.73
N ASP A 219 -1.93 30.74 -11.01
CA ASP A 219 -0.95 30.74 -12.11
C ASP A 219 -0.23 29.44 -12.48
N GLY A 220 -0.93 28.32 -12.63
CA GLY A 220 -0.50 27.20 -13.51
C GLY A 220 0.91 26.64 -13.26
N SER A 221 1.50 26.99 -12.13
CA SER A 221 2.85 26.67 -11.70
C SER A 221 2.81 26.28 -10.23
N CYS A 222 3.72 25.42 -9.82
CA CYS A 222 3.91 25.12 -8.43
C CYS A 222 4.40 26.40 -7.73
N PRO A 223 3.71 26.91 -6.69
CA PRO A 223 4.06 28.18 -6.05
C PRO A 223 5.43 28.12 -5.35
N ASP A 224 5.96 26.93 -5.11
CA ASP A 224 7.21 26.71 -4.40
C ASP A 224 8.42 26.53 -5.34
N CYS A 225 8.28 25.76 -6.44
CA CYS A 225 9.37 25.54 -7.40
C CYS A 225 9.24 26.33 -8.71
N GLY A 226 8.09 26.94 -8.99
CA GLY A 226 7.84 27.74 -10.20
C GLY A 226 7.68 26.95 -11.50
N HIS A 227 7.79 25.62 -11.47
CA HIS A 227 7.56 24.77 -12.64
C HIS A 227 6.09 24.79 -13.04
N THR A 228 5.82 24.80 -14.34
CA THR A 228 4.46 24.73 -14.87
C THR A 228 3.88 23.33 -14.66
N TRP A 229 2.64 23.23 -14.17
CA TRP A 229 1.97 21.93 -13.93
C TRP A 229 1.76 21.09 -15.21
N TRP A 230 2.08 21.63 -16.39
CA TRP A 230 1.78 21.04 -17.69
C TRP A 230 2.68 19.87 -18.09
N GLU A 231 3.84 19.68 -17.45
CA GLU A 231 4.79 18.65 -17.89
C GLU A 231 4.34 17.23 -17.54
N HIS A 232 3.46 17.02 -16.54
CA HIS A 232 2.96 15.68 -16.19
C HIS A 232 1.52 15.66 -15.67
N ALA A 233 0.56 16.08 -16.48
CA ALA A 233 -0.83 15.71 -16.25
C ALA A 233 -1.01 14.19 -16.49
N GLY A 234 -1.01 13.38 -15.43
CA GLY A 234 -1.58 12.02 -15.50
C GLY A 234 -0.77 10.84 -14.95
N SER A 235 0.36 11.02 -14.26
CA SER A 235 1.05 9.91 -13.59
C SER A 235 0.77 9.88 -12.09
N GLY A 236 -0.34 9.24 -11.70
CA GLY A 236 -0.54 8.61 -10.39
C GLY A 236 -0.38 9.48 -9.11
N ASN A 237 -1.51 9.87 -8.53
CA ASN A 237 -1.67 10.37 -7.14
C ASN A 237 -1.31 11.84 -6.82
N ASP A 238 -1.75 12.77 -7.67
CA ASP A 238 -1.69 14.23 -7.47
C ASP A 238 -2.54 14.77 -6.28
N ARG A 239 -3.06 13.91 -5.40
CA ARG A 239 -3.97 14.29 -4.30
C ARG A 239 -3.30 15.09 -3.16
N LYS A 240 -2.00 15.37 -3.23
CA LYS A 240 -1.23 15.99 -2.15
C LYS A 240 -0.60 17.35 -2.49
N GLY A 241 -1.04 18.02 -3.56
CA GLY A 241 -0.61 19.39 -3.87
C GLY A 241 0.87 19.52 -4.29
N MET A 242 1.49 18.45 -4.77
CA MET A 242 2.86 18.44 -5.32
C MET A 242 2.84 17.98 -6.79
N CYS A 243 3.74 18.49 -7.61
CA CYS A 243 3.90 17.99 -8.98
C CYS A 243 4.65 16.65 -8.99
N GLY A 244 4.46 15.86 -10.05
CA GLY A 244 5.01 14.51 -10.15
C GLY A 244 6.54 14.44 -10.02
N GLU A 245 7.26 15.46 -10.48
CA GLU A 245 8.72 15.52 -10.38
C GLU A 245 9.19 15.82 -8.95
N CYS A 246 8.52 16.74 -8.23
CA CYS A 246 8.81 16.97 -6.82
C CYS A 246 8.42 15.76 -5.94
N ALA A 247 7.34 15.06 -6.28
CA ALA A 247 6.98 13.81 -5.63
C ALA A 247 8.05 12.75 -5.88
N TYR A 248 8.51 12.59 -7.13
CA TYR A 248 9.55 11.66 -7.52
C TYR A 248 10.89 11.94 -6.83
N GLU A 249 11.38 13.19 -6.86
CA GLU A 249 12.61 13.60 -6.18
C GLU A 249 12.52 13.41 -4.66
N PHE A 250 11.34 13.67 -4.06
CA PHE A 250 11.09 13.43 -2.65
C PHE A 250 11.12 11.94 -2.31
N GLU A 251 10.43 11.11 -3.10
CA GLU A 251 10.37 9.65 -2.92
C GLU A 251 11.73 8.98 -3.15
N HIS A 252 12.56 9.51 -4.05
CA HIS A 252 13.81 8.87 -4.47
C HIS A 252 15.08 9.55 -3.92
N ARG A 253 14.96 10.62 -3.13
CA ARG A 253 16.07 11.43 -2.58
C ARG A 253 17.08 11.93 -3.65
N GLN A 254 16.67 12.01 -4.91
CA GLN A 254 17.49 12.44 -6.05
C GLN A 254 17.45 13.97 -6.22
N ARG A 255 17.91 14.73 -5.22
CA ARG A 255 17.94 16.20 -5.35
C ARG A 255 19.21 16.65 -6.07
N ASP A 256 19.02 17.25 -7.24
CA ASP A 256 20.08 17.93 -7.99
C ASP A 256 20.24 19.42 -7.60
N THR A 257 19.38 19.97 -6.73
CA THR A 257 19.43 21.38 -6.32
C THR A 257 19.24 21.61 -4.81
N ASP A 258 19.82 22.71 -4.31
CA ASP A 258 19.72 23.18 -2.92
C ASP A 258 18.37 23.86 -2.59
N ALA A 259 17.40 23.85 -3.51
CA ALA A 259 16.11 24.49 -3.27
C ALA A 259 15.35 23.79 -2.13
N PRO A 260 14.70 24.54 -1.21
CA PRO A 260 13.93 23.95 -0.12
C PRO A 260 12.72 23.19 -0.68
N GLY A 261 12.76 21.86 -0.61
CA GLY A 261 11.61 21.02 -0.98
C GLY A 261 10.33 21.48 -0.31
N CYS A 262 9.22 21.42 -1.06
CA CYS A 262 7.93 21.99 -0.72
C CYS A 262 7.29 21.33 0.51
N ARG A 263 7.73 21.76 1.69
CA ARG A 263 6.92 21.88 2.90
C ARG A 263 7.49 23.04 3.71
N ARG A 264 6.84 24.20 3.66
CA ARG A 264 6.89 25.08 4.84
C ARG A 264 5.84 24.59 5.83
N PRO A 265 6.19 24.35 7.11
CA PRO A 265 5.17 24.14 8.14
C PRO A 265 4.27 25.39 8.19
N VAL A 266 2.96 25.18 8.28
CA VAL A 266 2.02 26.28 8.56
C VAL A 266 2.34 26.80 9.97
N PRO A 267 2.74 28.07 10.15
CA PRO A 267 2.91 28.60 11.48
C PRO A 267 1.52 28.81 12.11
N GLY A 268 1.16 27.93 13.05
CA GLY A 268 0.03 28.12 13.98
C GLY A 268 -1.31 27.51 13.54
N ALA A 269 -1.40 26.19 13.43
CA ALA A 269 -2.65 25.43 13.49
C ALA A 269 -2.55 24.38 14.62
#